data_AF-A0A167I1T0-F1
#
_entry.id   AF-A0A167I1T0-F1
#
_cell.length_a   1.000
_cell.length_b   1.000
_cell.length_c   1.000
_cell.angle_alpha   90.00
_cell.angle_beta   90.00
_cell.angle_gamma   90.00
#
_symmetry.space_group_name_H-M   'P 1'
#
loop_
_entity.id
_entity.type
_entity.pdbx_description
1 polymer ?
#
loop_
_entity_poly.entity_id
_entity_poly.type
_entity_poly.pdbx_seq_one_letter_code
_entity_poly.pdbx_strand_id
1 'polypeptide(L)'
;MVEPVSGFATIDELTHALKGVGYHAPRQLATSVFLAMKLQRPLLLEGEPGVGKTELAKALSKVLARPMLRLQCYDGMEQREALYEWNHTAQLLHMRAAQDTVTADEIEREVYQPRYLIRRPLLQALQAPAPGAVLLIDEVDRADEPFEAFLLEYLGEYQVTIPELGTIKAEAAPITILTSNRTRDLNDAVKRRCLYQWMDYPERERELAIVQSQVPEAGPALTEQITQFVSRLRSMPFANAFQRSPGIAESVEWAKALVALDTLTLDPEVVQDTAGILFKQREDVAALIPLIDELLQPEPA
;
A
#
# COMPACT_ATOMS: atom_id res chain seq x y z
N MET A 1 14.14 10.23 27.59
CA MET A 1 12.76 10.20 27.06
C MET A 1 12.85 10.66 25.63
N VAL A 2 12.64 9.76 24.68
CA VAL A 2 12.66 10.09 23.25
C VAL A 2 11.38 10.85 22.97
N GLU A 3 11.47 12.12 22.59
CA GLU A 3 10.30 12.87 22.11
C GLU A 3 9.73 12.13 20.90
N PRO A 4 8.42 11.82 20.87
CA PRO A 4 7.85 11.13 19.73
C PRO A 4 7.96 12.04 18.52
N VAL A 5 8.58 11.52 17.46
CA VAL A 5 8.64 12.12 16.12
C VAL A 5 7.26 12.01 15.45
N SER A 6 6.22 12.51 16.11
CA SER A 6 4.86 12.58 15.59
C SER A 6 4.66 13.93 14.92
N GLY A 7 4.58 13.94 13.58
CA GLY A 7 4.30 15.16 12.82
C GLY A 7 2.92 15.78 13.09
N PHE A 8 2.04 15.09 13.84
CA PHE A 8 0.68 15.53 14.16
C PHE A 8 0.42 15.39 15.66
N ALA A 9 -0.23 16.40 16.26
CA ALA A 9 -0.61 16.40 17.67
C ALA A 9 -1.96 15.69 17.89
N THR A 10 -2.84 15.69 16.89
CA THR A 10 -4.19 15.10 16.98
C THR A 10 -4.55 14.23 15.77
N ILE A 11 -5.54 13.36 15.95
CA ILE A 11 -6.10 12.52 14.87
C ILE A 11 -6.80 13.41 13.83
N ASP A 12 -7.39 14.54 14.26
CA ASP A 12 -8.10 15.47 13.37
C ASP A 12 -7.11 16.20 12.44
N GLU A 13 -5.96 16.62 12.96
CA GLU A 13 -4.87 17.18 12.14
C GLU A 13 -4.38 16.19 11.09
N LEU A 14 -4.14 14.93 11.48
CA LEU A 14 -3.75 13.88 10.53
C LEU A 14 -4.82 13.66 9.47
N THR A 15 -6.09 13.60 9.87
CA THR A 15 -7.23 13.41 8.95
C THR A 15 -7.31 14.56 7.95
N HIS A 16 -7.14 15.80 8.43
CA HIS A 16 -7.16 16.99 7.59
C HIS A 16 -5.97 17.00 6.61
N ALA A 17 -4.77 16.65 7.09
CA ALA A 17 -3.58 16.60 6.25
C ALA A 17 -3.68 15.51 5.16
N LEU A 18 -4.18 14.32 5.50
CA LEU A 18 -4.47 13.26 4.53
C LEU A 18 -5.50 13.70 3.48
N LYS A 19 -6.57 14.38 3.91
CA LYS A 19 -7.56 14.96 2.99
C LYS A 19 -6.93 15.99 2.06
N GLY A 20 -6.00 16.81 2.56
CA GLY A 20 -5.27 17.81 1.76
C GLY A 20 -4.45 17.22 0.61
N VAL A 21 -4.05 15.95 0.68
CA VAL A 21 -3.38 15.22 -0.41
C VAL A 21 -4.31 14.27 -1.18
N GLY A 22 -5.63 14.39 -0.99
CA GLY A 22 -6.64 13.61 -1.68
C GLY A 22 -6.92 12.21 -1.09
N TYR A 23 -6.48 11.95 0.15
CA TYR A 23 -6.76 10.69 0.85
C TYR A 23 -7.84 10.87 1.94
N HIS A 24 -9.02 10.28 1.72
CA HIS A 24 -10.16 10.41 2.63
C HIS A 24 -10.21 9.25 3.62
N ALA A 25 -9.47 9.36 4.73
CA ALA A 25 -9.41 8.31 5.75
C ALA A 25 -10.67 8.30 6.65
N PRO A 26 -11.31 7.13 6.91
CA PRO A 26 -12.26 6.98 8.00
C PRO A 26 -11.61 7.32 9.35
N ARG A 27 -12.43 7.73 10.33
CA ARG A 27 -11.96 7.99 11.70
C ARG A 27 -11.22 6.79 12.30
N GLN A 28 -11.72 5.57 12.09
CA GLN A 28 -11.07 4.35 12.59
C GLN A 28 -9.68 4.17 11.99
N LEU A 29 -9.54 4.27 10.67
CA LEU A 29 -8.25 4.18 9.98
C LEU A 29 -7.29 5.29 10.43
N ALA A 30 -7.75 6.54 10.51
CA ALA A 30 -6.94 7.66 10.97
C ALA A 30 -6.45 7.45 12.42
N THR A 31 -7.29 6.87 13.28
CA THR A 31 -6.91 6.52 14.65
C THR A 31 -5.83 5.45 14.67
N SER A 32 -5.99 4.37 13.90
CA SER A 32 -5.01 3.29 13.80
C SER A 32 -3.66 3.76 13.26
N VAL A 33 -3.66 4.65 12.25
CA VAL A 33 -2.44 5.28 11.71
C VAL A 33 -1.77 6.19 12.73
N PHE A 34 -2.55 7.04 13.40
CA PHE A 34 -2.03 7.93 14.44
C PHE A 34 -1.38 7.14 15.59
N LEU A 35 -2.03 6.06 16.04
CA LEU A 35 -1.49 5.17 17.06
C LEU A 35 -0.24 4.43 16.58
N ALA A 36 -0.22 3.95 15.34
CA ALA A 36 0.95 3.30 14.76
C ALA A 36 2.17 4.22 14.77
N MET A 37 2.00 5.47 14.36
CA MET A 37 3.07 6.48 14.38
C MET A 37 3.52 6.82 15.80
N LYS A 38 2.58 7.03 16.72
CA LYS A 38 2.88 7.46 18.10
C LYS A 38 3.50 6.35 18.94
N LEU A 39 3.08 5.11 18.73
CA LEU A 39 3.60 3.92 19.42
C LEU A 39 4.82 3.32 18.71
N GLN A 40 5.19 3.83 17.53
CA GLN A 40 6.23 3.25 16.67
C GLN A 40 5.99 1.75 16.46
N ARG A 41 4.76 1.40 16.06
CA ARG A 41 4.37 0.02 15.77
C ARG A 41 3.95 -0.11 14.31
N PRO A 42 4.24 -1.24 13.66
CA PRO A 42 3.78 -1.48 12.30
C PRO A 42 2.25 -1.58 12.24
N LEU A 43 1.66 -1.16 11.13
CA LEU A 43 0.22 -1.23 10.88
C LEU A 43 -0.07 -2.24 9.77
N LEU A 44 -0.82 -3.29 10.08
CA LEU A 44 -1.34 -4.26 9.11
C LEU A 44 -2.73 -3.81 8.63
N LEU A 45 -2.83 -3.56 7.33
CA LEU A 45 -4.06 -3.25 6.61
C LEU A 45 -4.51 -4.48 5.84
N GLU A 46 -5.63 -5.06 6.26
CA GLU A 46 -6.32 -6.11 5.51
C GLU A 46 -7.61 -5.55 4.93
N GLY A 47 -8.07 -6.10 3.81
CA GLY A 47 -9.33 -5.65 3.21
C GLY A 47 -9.44 -6.06 1.77
N GLU A 48 -10.50 -5.59 1.13
CA GLU A 48 -10.75 -5.86 -0.29
C GLU A 48 -9.71 -5.18 -1.20
N PRO A 49 -9.47 -5.70 -2.42
CA PRO A 49 -8.65 -5.01 -3.39
C PRO A 49 -9.23 -3.64 -3.78
N GLY A 50 -8.39 -2.64 -4.02
CA GLY A 50 -8.85 -1.34 -4.51
C GLY A 50 -9.47 -0.40 -3.46
N VAL A 51 -9.43 -0.73 -2.16
CA VAL A 51 -9.93 0.12 -1.06
C VAL A 51 -8.93 1.19 -0.58
N GLY A 52 -7.75 1.30 -1.20
CA GLY A 52 -6.77 2.35 -0.90
C GLY A 52 -5.72 2.01 0.18
N LYS A 53 -5.42 0.72 0.40
CA LYS A 53 -4.37 0.25 1.33
C LYS A 53 -2.98 0.79 0.96
N THR A 54 -2.56 0.57 -0.29
CA THR A 54 -1.28 1.06 -0.85
C THR A 54 -1.25 2.58 -0.94
N GLU A 55 -2.39 3.22 -1.25
CA GLU A 55 -2.47 4.67 -1.41
C GLU A 55 -2.29 5.42 -0.08
N LEU A 56 -2.64 4.79 1.06
CA LEU A 56 -2.38 5.35 2.38
C LEU A 56 -0.90 5.62 2.62
N ALA A 57 -0.02 4.68 2.25
CA ALA A 57 1.41 4.83 2.44
C ALA A 57 1.97 5.98 1.59
N LYS A 58 1.49 6.14 0.36
CA LYS A 58 1.84 7.28 -0.50
C LYS A 58 1.35 8.60 0.10
N ALA A 59 0.11 8.64 0.58
CA ALA A 59 -0.46 9.82 1.23
C ALA A 59 0.35 10.23 2.46
N LEU A 60 0.72 9.27 3.31
CA LEU A 60 1.55 9.51 4.49
C LEU A 60 2.95 10.01 4.14
N SER A 61 3.60 9.44 3.12
CA SER A 61 4.90 9.92 2.64
C SER A 61 4.84 11.38 2.20
N LYS A 62 3.80 11.76 1.44
CA LYS A 62 3.57 13.15 1.01
C LYS A 62 3.32 14.07 2.20
N VAL A 63 2.41 13.70 3.08
CA VAL A 63 1.97 14.50 4.22
C VAL A 63 3.08 14.72 5.24
N LEU A 64 3.94 13.71 5.45
CA LEU A 64 5.06 13.78 6.38
C LEU A 64 6.36 14.27 5.74
N ALA A 65 6.37 14.48 4.43
CA ALA A 65 7.57 14.76 3.64
C ALA A 65 8.72 13.76 3.89
N ARG A 66 8.38 12.46 3.96
CA ARG A 66 9.34 11.36 4.21
C ARG A 66 9.51 10.51 2.96
N PRO A 67 10.71 9.97 2.70
CA PRO A 67 10.90 9.05 1.58
C PRO A 67 10.00 7.82 1.75
N MET A 68 9.36 7.41 0.65
CA MET A 68 8.59 6.16 0.59
C MET A 68 9.48 5.05 0.05
N LEU A 69 9.59 3.97 0.81
CA LEU A 69 10.25 2.74 0.40
C LEU A 69 9.19 1.66 0.24
N ARG A 70 9.17 0.97 -0.90
CA ARG A 70 8.21 -0.10 -1.18
C ARG A 70 8.95 -1.42 -1.32
N LEU A 71 8.47 -2.41 -0.59
CA LEU A 71 8.80 -3.81 -0.73
C LEU A 71 7.56 -4.53 -1.24
N GLN A 72 7.60 -5.05 -2.46
CA GLN A 72 6.53 -5.87 -2.99
C GLN A 72 6.80 -7.34 -2.65
N CYS A 73 5.88 -7.99 -1.93
CA CYS A 73 5.97 -9.41 -1.65
C CYS A 73 5.36 -10.23 -2.79
N TYR A 74 5.95 -11.40 -3.02
CA TYR A 74 5.51 -12.41 -3.99
C TYR A 74 6.04 -13.79 -3.58
N ASP A 75 5.48 -14.83 -4.19
CA ASP A 75 5.84 -16.23 -3.97
C ASP A 75 7.28 -16.51 -4.43
N GLY A 76 8.08 -17.18 -3.59
CA GLY A 76 9.50 -17.43 -3.85
C GLY A 76 10.41 -16.23 -3.61
N MET A 77 9.94 -15.15 -3.00
CA MET A 77 10.78 -14.00 -2.64
C MET A 77 11.85 -14.38 -1.61
N GLU A 78 13.08 -13.92 -1.84
CA GLU A 78 14.20 -14.20 -0.95
C GLU A 78 14.60 -13.02 -0.07
N GLN A 79 15.21 -13.31 1.08
CA GLN A 79 15.70 -12.29 2.03
C GLN A 79 16.66 -11.29 1.37
N ARG A 80 17.49 -11.73 0.42
CA ARG A 80 18.43 -10.86 -0.31
C ARG A 80 17.74 -9.77 -1.13
N GLU A 81 16.50 -10.00 -1.58
CA GLU A 81 15.74 -9.06 -2.41
C GLU A 81 15.08 -7.99 -1.54
N ALA A 82 14.79 -8.33 -0.28
CA ALA A 82 14.16 -7.44 0.68
C ALA A 82 15.16 -6.67 1.56
N LEU A 83 16.27 -7.30 1.94
CA LEU A 83 17.21 -6.76 2.93
C LEU A 83 18.50 -6.21 2.32
N TYR A 84 19.35 -7.06 1.77
CA TYR A 84 20.62 -6.63 1.17
C TYR A 84 21.18 -7.68 0.21
N GLU A 85 22.07 -7.22 -0.67
CA GLU A 85 22.89 -8.08 -1.51
C GLU A 85 24.32 -7.51 -1.57
N TRP A 86 25.32 -8.37 -1.65
CA TRP A 86 26.69 -7.95 -1.90
C TRP A 86 26.93 -7.81 -3.40
N ASN A 87 27.55 -6.72 -3.83
CA ASN A 87 27.99 -6.54 -5.21
C ASN A 87 29.24 -7.39 -5.48
N HIS A 88 29.01 -8.68 -5.74
CA HIS A 88 30.07 -9.65 -5.96
C HIS A 88 30.97 -9.31 -7.14
N THR A 89 30.42 -8.71 -8.21
CA THR A 89 31.21 -8.27 -9.36
C THR A 89 32.21 -7.19 -8.95
N ALA A 90 31.78 -6.19 -8.19
CA ALA A 90 32.67 -5.14 -7.71
C ALA A 90 33.70 -5.68 -6.69
N GLN A 91 33.30 -6.59 -5.81
CA GLN A 91 34.21 -7.29 -4.90
C GLN A 91 35.28 -8.07 -5.67
N LEU A 92 34.91 -8.83 -6.69
CA LEU A 92 35.83 -9.60 -7.54
C LEU A 92 36.82 -8.71 -8.29
N LEU A 93 36.35 -7.59 -8.84
CA LEU A 93 37.21 -6.61 -9.51
C LEU A 93 38.22 -5.99 -8.52
N HIS A 94 37.78 -5.65 -7.31
CA HIS A 94 38.64 -5.14 -6.25
C HIS A 94 39.71 -6.16 -5.83
N MET A 95 39.31 -7.42 -5.59
CA MET A 95 40.24 -8.50 -5.25
C MET A 95 41.30 -8.74 -6.33
N ARG A 96 40.93 -8.69 -7.61
CA ARG A 96 41.89 -8.82 -8.72
C ARG A 96 42.84 -7.62 -8.83
N ALA A 97 42.38 -6.41 -8.54
CA ALA A 97 43.21 -5.22 -8.55
C ALA A 97 44.20 -5.18 -7.36
N ALA A 98 43.83 -5.75 -6.22
CA ALA A 98 44.62 -5.75 -4.99
C ALA A 98 45.54 -6.99 -4.82
N GLN A 99 45.41 -7.99 -5.70
CA GLN A 99 45.96 -9.35 -5.56
C GLN A 99 47.48 -9.41 -5.35
N ASP A 100 48.23 -8.45 -5.88
CA ASP A 100 49.70 -8.39 -5.78
C ASP A 100 50.22 -7.46 -4.66
N THR A 101 49.32 -6.80 -3.92
CA THR A 101 49.65 -5.68 -3.03
C THR A 101 49.22 -5.87 -1.58
N VAL A 102 48.29 -6.78 -1.29
CA VAL A 102 47.58 -6.84 -0.01
C VAL A 102 47.49 -8.29 0.48
N THR A 103 47.55 -8.51 1.80
CA THR A 103 47.42 -9.86 2.38
C THR A 103 45.97 -10.38 2.33
N ALA A 104 45.78 -11.70 2.42
CA ALA A 104 44.43 -12.30 2.32
C ALA A 104 43.44 -11.76 3.38
N ASP A 105 43.88 -11.60 4.63
CA ASP A 105 43.05 -11.06 5.73
C ASP A 105 42.66 -9.59 5.52
N GLU A 106 43.54 -8.81 4.89
CA GLU A 106 43.26 -7.41 4.54
C GLU A 106 42.29 -7.33 3.37
N ILE A 107 42.43 -8.19 2.35
CA ILE A 107 41.49 -8.29 1.23
C ILE A 107 40.09 -8.66 1.73
N GLU A 108 39.98 -9.61 2.67
CA GLU A 108 38.69 -10.00 3.27
C GLU A 108 37.99 -8.83 3.96
N ARG A 109 38.73 -8.04 4.76
CA ARG A 109 38.20 -6.82 5.39
C ARG A 109 37.81 -5.76 4.38
N GLU A 110 38.46 -5.72 3.22
CA GLU A 110 38.17 -4.75 2.17
C GLU A 110 36.91 -5.06 1.36
N VAL A 111 36.59 -6.34 1.16
CA VAL A 111 35.41 -6.74 0.36
C VAL A 111 34.09 -6.61 1.12
N TYR A 112 34.08 -6.71 2.45
CA TYR A 112 32.88 -6.55 3.28
C TYR A 112 32.66 -5.10 3.75
N GLN A 113 32.87 -4.15 2.84
CA GLN A 113 32.69 -2.73 3.14
C GLN A 113 31.31 -2.22 2.69
N PRO A 114 30.72 -1.22 3.39
CA PRO A 114 29.40 -0.66 3.07
C PRO A 114 29.21 -0.16 1.64
N ARG A 115 30.31 0.10 0.91
CA ARG A 115 30.32 0.49 -0.52
C ARG A 115 29.94 -0.65 -1.48
N TYR A 116 30.15 -1.90 -1.08
CA TYR A 116 29.77 -3.08 -1.85
C TYR A 116 28.39 -3.61 -1.45
N LEU A 117 27.79 -3.06 -0.39
CA LEU A 117 26.49 -3.47 0.11
C LEU A 117 25.36 -2.75 -0.66
N ILE A 118 24.65 -3.51 -1.47
CA ILE A 118 23.42 -3.07 -2.13
C ILE A 118 22.29 -3.19 -1.11
N ARG A 119 21.85 -2.04 -0.59
CA ARG A 119 20.76 -1.97 0.39
C ARG A 119 19.42 -2.11 -0.33
N ARG A 120 18.56 -2.98 0.18
CA ARG A 120 17.19 -3.18 -0.31
C ARG A 120 16.18 -2.49 0.62
N PRO A 121 14.88 -2.45 0.30
CA PRO A 121 13.92 -1.58 0.99
C PRO A 121 13.92 -1.70 2.52
N LEU A 122 14.07 -2.91 3.09
CA LEU A 122 14.08 -3.08 4.54
C LEU A 122 15.30 -2.44 5.19
N LEU A 123 16.50 -2.68 4.65
CA LEU A 123 17.73 -2.09 5.18
C LEU A 123 17.78 -0.58 4.94
N GLN A 124 17.32 -0.12 3.77
CA GLN A 124 17.16 1.30 3.47
C GLN A 124 16.25 2.00 4.48
N ALA A 125 15.16 1.35 4.91
CA ALA A 125 14.23 1.90 5.90
C ALA A 125 14.85 1.99 7.30
N LEU A 126 15.67 1.01 7.72
CA LEU A 126 16.38 1.06 9.00
C LEU A 126 17.46 2.16 9.02
N GLN A 127 18.14 2.37 7.89
CA GLN A 127 19.22 3.36 7.76
C GLN A 127 18.74 4.73 7.29
N ALA A 128 17.42 4.94 7.19
CA ALA A 128 16.88 6.23 6.85
C ALA A 128 17.14 7.22 8.00
N PRO A 129 17.79 8.35 7.75
CA PRO A 129 18.07 9.33 8.80
C PRO A 129 16.77 9.91 9.36
N ALA A 130 16.83 10.48 10.57
CA ALA A 130 15.68 11.15 11.17
C ALA A 130 15.02 12.15 10.20
N PRO A 131 13.69 12.14 10.04
CA PRO A 131 12.69 11.48 10.89
C PRO A 131 12.34 10.03 10.51
N GLY A 132 13.13 9.36 9.67
CA GLY A 132 12.90 8.01 9.16
C GLY A 132 12.06 7.98 7.88
N ALA A 133 11.90 6.80 7.30
CA ALA A 133 11.14 6.57 6.07
C ALA A 133 9.68 6.12 6.35
N VAL A 134 8.84 6.19 5.32
CA VAL A 134 7.58 5.42 5.25
C VAL A 134 7.88 4.14 4.49
N LEU A 135 7.76 3.00 5.15
CA LEU A 135 7.98 1.68 4.56
C LEU A 135 6.65 1.00 4.28
N LEU A 136 6.40 0.67 3.01
CA LEU A 136 5.28 -0.17 2.60
C LEU A 136 5.78 -1.58 2.30
N ILE A 137 5.29 -2.58 3.04
CA ILE A 137 5.41 -4.00 2.73
C ILE A 137 4.08 -4.42 2.09
N ASP A 138 4.08 -4.50 0.77
CA ASP A 138 2.88 -4.70 -0.05
C ASP A 138 2.60 -6.18 -0.28
N GLU A 139 1.32 -6.56 -0.29
CA GLU A 139 0.84 -7.95 -0.45
C GLU A 139 1.61 -9.00 0.38
N VAL A 140 1.81 -8.74 1.68
CA VAL A 140 2.62 -9.61 2.55
C VAL A 140 2.10 -11.06 2.64
N ASP A 141 0.82 -11.27 2.37
CA ASP A 141 0.17 -12.59 2.29
C ASP A 141 0.64 -13.45 1.11
N ARG A 142 1.33 -12.87 0.13
CA ARG A 142 1.95 -13.59 -0.99
C ARG A 142 3.36 -14.08 -0.70
N ALA A 143 3.99 -13.64 0.38
CA ALA A 143 5.30 -14.13 0.76
C ALA A 143 5.19 -15.50 1.43
N ASP A 144 6.29 -16.27 1.37
CA ASP A 144 6.40 -17.58 2.00
C ASP A 144 6.68 -17.50 3.50
N GLU A 145 6.41 -18.59 4.22
CA GLU A 145 6.64 -18.69 5.67
C GLU A 145 8.08 -18.36 6.11
N PRO A 146 9.16 -18.76 5.39
CA PRO A 146 10.52 -18.38 5.77
C PRO A 146 10.72 -16.86 5.75
N PHE A 147 10.10 -16.17 4.78
CA PHE A 147 10.18 -14.72 4.68
C PHE A 147 9.40 -14.05 5.82
N GLU A 148 8.21 -14.55 6.13
CA GLU A 148 7.42 -14.07 7.28
C GLU A 148 8.17 -14.24 8.61
N ALA A 149 8.86 -15.37 8.80
CA ALA A 149 9.69 -15.62 9.98
C ALA A 149 10.83 -14.60 10.10
N PHE A 150 11.46 -14.25 8.99
CA PHE A 150 12.48 -13.20 8.94
C PHE A 150 11.92 -11.82 9.32
N LEU A 151 10.70 -11.47 8.90
CA LEU A 151 10.05 -10.21 9.29
C LEU A 151 9.79 -10.10 10.80
N LEU A 152 9.81 -11.19 11.57
CA LEU A 152 9.53 -11.13 13.02
C LEU A 152 10.58 -10.34 13.81
N GLU A 153 11.86 -10.46 13.45
CA GLU A 153 12.93 -9.63 14.04
C GLU A 153 12.72 -8.17 13.64
N TYR A 154 12.52 -7.94 12.34
CA TYR A 154 12.36 -6.62 11.76
C TYR A 154 11.20 -5.84 12.39
N LEU A 155 10.01 -6.44 12.44
CA LEU A 155 8.79 -5.78 12.91
C LEU A 155 8.71 -5.67 14.44
N GLY A 156 9.46 -6.52 15.16
CA GLY A 156 9.48 -6.52 16.62
C GLY A 156 10.36 -5.40 17.19
N GLU A 157 11.57 -5.26 16.65
CA GLU A 157 12.62 -4.43 17.25
C GLU A 157 13.17 -3.37 16.29
N TYR A 158 12.68 -3.31 15.04
CA TYR A 158 13.26 -2.49 13.97
C TYR A 158 14.78 -2.66 13.87
N GLN A 159 15.20 -3.91 13.75
CA GLN A 159 16.58 -4.29 13.52
C GLN A 159 16.67 -5.53 12.63
N VAL A 160 17.87 -5.81 12.14
CA VAL A 160 18.23 -7.07 11.49
C VAL A 160 19.61 -7.50 11.92
N THR A 161 19.90 -8.79 11.83
CA THR A 161 21.27 -9.31 11.97
C THR A 161 21.83 -9.70 10.60
N ILE A 162 22.93 -9.05 10.22
CA ILE A 162 23.70 -9.35 9.01
C ILE A 162 24.97 -10.09 9.45
N PRO A 163 25.25 -11.32 8.97
CA PRO A 163 26.38 -12.12 9.43
C PRO A 163 27.72 -11.38 9.44
N GLU A 164 28.00 -10.61 8.38
CA GLU A 164 29.29 -9.91 8.21
C GLU A 164 29.35 -8.54 8.89
N LEU A 165 28.19 -7.95 9.24
CA LEU A 165 28.10 -6.59 9.79
C LEU A 165 27.52 -6.54 11.22
N GLY A 166 27.08 -7.66 11.75
CA GLY A 166 26.38 -7.76 13.03
C GLY A 166 24.96 -7.19 12.97
N THR A 167 24.44 -6.82 14.14
CA THR A 167 23.08 -6.30 14.27
C THR A 167 23.01 -4.83 13.88
N ILE A 168 22.14 -4.51 12.92
CA ILE A 168 21.84 -3.16 12.48
C ILE A 168 20.47 -2.78 13.01
N LYS A 169 20.41 -1.74 13.86
CA LYS A 169 19.17 -1.16 14.39
C LYS A 169 18.76 0.07 13.58
N ALA A 170 17.47 0.39 13.59
CA ALA A 170 16.97 1.59 12.95
C ALA A 170 17.61 2.86 13.55
N GLU A 171 18.11 3.75 12.70
CA GLU A 171 18.55 5.09 13.11
C GLU A 171 17.36 5.94 13.57
N ALA A 172 16.26 5.87 12.80
CA ALA A 172 14.96 6.39 13.16
C ALA A 172 13.89 5.35 12.77
N ALA A 173 12.98 5.04 13.69
CA ALA A 173 11.96 4.03 13.45
C ALA A 173 11.09 4.41 12.23
N PRO A 174 11.00 3.53 11.20
CA PRO A 174 10.19 3.81 10.03
C PRO A 174 8.70 3.70 10.37
N ILE A 175 7.88 4.45 9.65
CA ILE A 175 6.43 4.24 9.66
C ILE A 175 6.15 3.06 8.73
N THR A 176 5.90 1.89 9.30
CA THR A 176 5.72 0.65 8.53
C THR A 176 4.25 0.32 8.34
N ILE A 177 3.85 0.16 7.08
CA ILE A 177 2.53 -0.31 6.68
C ILE A 177 2.70 -1.64 5.97
N LEU A 178 1.95 -2.64 6.42
CA LEU A 178 1.82 -3.93 5.76
C LEU A 178 0.43 -3.99 5.13
N THR A 179 0.32 -4.50 3.91
CA THR A 179 -0.98 -4.69 3.27
C THR A 179 -1.18 -6.14 2.89
N SER A 180 -2.40 -6.63 3.03
CA SER A 180 -2.78 -7.99 2.61
C SER A 180 -4.15 -7.97 1.93
N ASN A 181 -4.30 -8.81 0.91
CA ASN A 181 -5.58 -9.07 0.23
C ASN A 181 -6.25 -10.35 0.76
N ARG A 182 -5.68 -10.97 1.80
CA ARG A 182 -6.11 -12.25 2.38
C ARG A 182 -6.22 -13.37 1.35
N THR A 183 -5.30 -13.41 0.38
CA THR A 183 -5.18 -14.59 -0.51
C THR A 183 -4.71 -15.82 0.27
N ARG A 184 -3.98 -15.59 1.37
CA ARG A 184 -3.56 -16.59 2.36
C ARG A 184 -3.63 -15.96 3.75
N ASP A 185 -3.83 -16.79 4.78
CA ASP A 185 -3.69 -16.34 6.16
C ASP A 185 -2.22 -16.08 6.49
N LEU A 186 -1.93 -14.84 6.90
CA LEU A 186 -0.63 -14.44 7.42
C LEU A 186 -0.36 -15.07 8.79
N ASN A 187 0.89 -15.41 9.07
CA ASN A 187 1.31 -15.99 10.35
C ASN A 187 0.93 -15.09 11.53
N ASP A 188 0.33 -15.70 12.56
CA ASP A 188 -0.08 -15.03 13.79
C ASP A 188 1.06 -14.27 14.47
N ALA A 189 2.31 -14.73 14.35
CA ALA A 189 3.47 -14.06 14.91
C ALA A 189 3.73 -12.69 14.26
N VAL A 190 3.44 -12.54 12.96
CA VAL A 190 3.50 -11.26 12.26
C VAL A 190 2.34 -10.38 12.70
N LYS A 191 1.10 -10.92 12.69
CA LYS A 191 -0.10 -10.18 13.12
C LYS A 191 0.04 -9.59 14.52
N ARG A 192 0.58 -10.36 15.48
CA ARG A 192 0.78 -9.93 16.88
C ARG A 192 1.78 -8.77 17.04
N ARG A 193 2.69 -8.58 16.09
CA ARG A 193 3.66 -7.46 16.10
C ARG A 193 3.05 -6.18 15.54
N CYS A 194 1.95 -6.27 14.80
CA CYS A 194 1.28 -5.13 14.18
C CYS A 194 0.08 -4.62 15.00
N LEU A 195 -0.26 -3.35 14.80
CA LEU A 195 -1.64 -2.89 14.93
C LEU A 195 -2.43 -3.39 13.72
N TYR A 196 -3.74 -3.58 13.88
CA TYR A 196 -4.59 -4.16 12.85
C TYR A 196 -5.71 -3.20 12.47
N GLN A 197 -5.96 -3.05 11.18
CA GLN A 197 -7.12 -2.34 10.66
C GLN A 197 -7.68 -3.07 9.43
N TRP A 198 -8.98 -3.42 9.50
CA TRP A 198 -9.75 -3.84 8.34
C TRP A 198 -10.16 -2.62 7.50
N MET A 199 -10.03 -2.72 6.19
CA MET A 199 -10.45 -1.72 5.22
C MET A 199 -11.54 -2.29 4.32
N ASP A 200 -12.75 -1.80 4.52
CA ASP A 200 -13.91 -2.14 3.70
C ASP A 200 -14.11 -1.09 2.59
N TYR A 201 -15.04 -1.36 1.69
CA TYR A 201 -15.53 -0.38 0.73
C TYR A 201 -16.08 0.85 1.47
N PRO A 202 -15.81 2.07 0.96
CA PRO A 202 -16.30 3.28 1.60
C PRO A 202 -17.81 3.44 1.39
N GLU A 203 -18.44 4.16 2.31
CA GLU A 203 -19.79 4.67 2.11
C GLU A 203 -19.84 5.63 0.90
N ARG A 204 -21.01 5.71 0.26
CA ARG A 204 -21.25 6.51 -0.95
C ARG A 204 -20.73 7.94 -0.84
N GLU A 205 -21.03 8.65 0.25
CA GLU A 205 -20.60 10.04 0.45
C GLU A 205 -19.08 10.19 0.44
N ARG A 206 -18.36 9.21 0.99
CA ARG A 206 -16.90 9.23 1.00
C ARG A 206 -16.34 8.88 -0.37
N GLU A 207 -16.90 7.89 -1.05
CA GLU A 207 -16.48 7.56 -2.41
C GLU A 207 -16.69 8.74 -3.36
N LEU A 208 -17.81 9.46 -3.22
CA LEU A 208 -18.10 10.70 -3.95
C LEU A 208 -16.97 11.71 -3.76
N ALA A 209 -16.59 11.97 -2.50
CA ALA A 209 -15.51 12.90 -2.19
C ALA A 209 -14.16 12.46 -2.78
N ILE A 210 -13.88 11.14 -2.79
CA ILE A 210 -12.67 10.59 -3.39
C ILE A 210 -12.67 10.79 -4.90
N VAL A 211 -13.75 10.43 -5.60
CA VAL A 211 -13.84 10.58 -7.05
C VAL A 211 -13.74 12.05 -7.46
N GLN A 212 -14.41 12.96 -6.74
CA GLN A 212 -14.30 14.42 -6.97
C GLN A 212 -12.87 14.93 -6.79
N SER A 213 -12.15 14.43 -5.79
CA SER A 213 -10.76 14.84 -5.55
C SER A 213 -9.78 14.27 -6.58
N GLN A 214 -10.05 13.08 -7.12
CA GLN A 214 -9.13 12.37 -8.03
C GLN A 214 -9.44 12.63 -9.51
N VAL A 215 -10.65 13.07 -9.83
CA VAL A 215 -11.15 13.36 -11.18
C VAL A 215 -11.95 14.68 -11.15
N PRO A 216 -11.28 15.82 -10.88
CA PRO A 216 -11.95 17.12 -10.78
C PRO A 216 -12.61 17.58 -12.10
N GLU A 217 -12.24 16.99 -13.23
CA GLU A 217 -12.84 17.24 -14.54
C GLU A 217 -14.25 16.61 -14.69
N ALA A 218 -14.59 15.62 -13.86
CA ALA A 218 -15.92 15.04 -13.86
C ALA A 218 -16.93 16.03 -13.24
N GLY A 219 -17.98 16.36 -13.99
CA GLY A 219 -19.04 17.24 -13.50
C GLY A 219 -19.76 16.64 -12.26
N PRO A 220 -20.32 17.48 -11.35
CA PRO A 220 -20.92 17.00 -10.11
C PRO A 220 -22.01 15.93 -10.30
N ALA A 221 -22.86 16.10 -11.33
CA ALA A 221 -23.91 15.15 -11.66
C ALA A 221 -23.35 13.77 -12.08
N LEU A 222 -22.31 13.77 -12.92
CA LEU A 222 -21.66 12.53 -13.35
C LEU A 222 -21.02 11.81 -12.17
N THR A 223 -20.31 12.53 -11.30
CA THR A 223 -19.67 11.93 -10.12
C THR A 223 -20.72 11.34 -9.16
N GLU A 224 -21.85 12.00 -8.98
CA GLU A 224 -22.96 11.49 -8.17
C GLU A 224 -23.56 10.21 -8.78
N GLN A 225 -23.78 10.18 -10.08
CA GLN A 225 -24.29 9.01 -10.79
C GLN A 225 -23.31 7.82 -10.71
N ILE A 226 -22.01 8.06 -10.92
CA ILE A 226 -20.96 7.01 -10.82
C ILE A 226 -20.96 6.38 -9.43
N THR A 227 -20.90 7.22 -8.39
CA THR A 227 -20.79 6.73 -7.01
C THR A 227 -22.08 6.07 -6.53
N GLN A 228 -23.24 6.55 -6.98
CA GLN A 228 -24.51 5.86 -6.76
C GLN A 228 -24.52 4.49 -7.45
N PHE A 229 -24.11 4.42 -8.72
CA PHE A 229 -24.07 3.19 -9.48
C PHE A 229 -23.18 2.13 -8.82
N VAL A 230 -21.93 2.48 -8.47
CA VAL A 230 -21.01 1.55 -7.80
C VAL A 230 -21.47 1.17 -6.40
N SER A 231 -22.07 2.10 -5.64
CA SER A 231 -22.68 1.80 -4.35
C SER A 231 -23.81 0.76 -4.48
N ARG A 232 -24.64 0.88 -5.52
CA ARG A 232 -25.73 -0.08 -5.79
C ARG A 232 -25.21 -1.45 -6.20
N LEU A 233 -24.14 -1.52 -7.00
CA LEU A 233 -23.49 -2.81 -7.34
C LEU A 233 -23.05 -3.60 -6.10
N ARG A 234 -22.67 -2.90 -5.01
CA ARG A 234 -22.25 -3.50 -3.73
C ARG A 234 -23.40 -3.74 -2.74
N SER A 235 -24.61 -3.30 -3.07
CA SER A 235 -25.77 -3.36 -2.16
C SER A 235 -26.77 -4.42 -2.62
N MET A 236 -27.57 -4.95 -1.69
CA MET A 236 -28.67 -5.85 -2.04
C MET A 236 -29.72 -5.09 -2.87
N PRO A 237 -30.34 -5.73 -3.89
CA PRO A 237 -30.23 -7.16 -4.25
C PRO A 237 -29.05 -7.51 -5.18
N PHE A 238 -28.28 -6.54 -5.66
CA PHE A 238 -27.27 -6.73 -6.71
C PHE A 238 -25.96 -7.35 -6.24
N ALA A 239 -25.62 -7.19 -4.95
CA ALA A 239 -24.32 -7.61 -4.39
C ALA A 239 -23.95 -9.08 -4.71
N ASN A 240 -24.94 -9.98 -4.81
CA ASN A 240 -24.72 -11.40 -5.07
C ASN A 240 -24.62 -11.77 -6.57
N ALA A 241 -24.80 -10.80 -7.47
CA ALA A 241 -24.73 -11.03 -8.92
C ALA A 241 -23.29 -11.09 -9.44
N PHE A 242 -22.31 -10.62 -8.66
CA PHE A 242 -20.93 -10.45 -9.08
C PHE A 242 -19.99 -11.28 -8.22
N GLN A 243 -18.96 -11.88 -8.83
CA GLN A 243 -17.91 -12.56 -8.09
C GLN A 243 -17.02 -11.58 -7.34
N ARG A 244 -16.74 -10.43 -7.98
CA ARG A 244 -15.98 -9.35 -7.38
C ARG A 244 -16.63 -8.01 -7.65
N SER A 245 -17.02 -7.32 -6.59
CA SER A 245 -17.53 -5.96 -6.71
C SER A 245 -16.41 -4.96 -7.06
N PRO A 246 -16.71 -3.90 -7.84
CA PRO A 246 -15.75 -2.84 -8.11
C PRO A 246 -15.36 -2.08 -6.83
N GLY A 247 -14.06 -1.79 -6.69
CA GLY A 247 -13.54 -0.96 -5.62
C GLY A 247 -13.39 0.50 -6.02
N ILE A 248 -12.78 1.29 -5.13
CA ILE A 248 -12.56 2.72 -5.34
C ILE A 248 -11.66 2.96 -6.55
N ALA A 249 -10.67 2.09 -6.75
CA ALA A 249 -9.76 2.15 -7.89
C ALA A 249 -10.54 2.06 -9.22
N GLU A 250 -11.45 1.09 -9.33
CA GLU A 250 -12.32 0.92 -10.48
C GLU A 250 -13.29 2.11 -10.65
N SER A 251 -13.88 2.63 -9.58
CA SER A 251 -14.72 3.84 -9.61
C SER A 251 -13.99 5.06 -10.18
N VAL A 252 -12.75 5.28 -9.74
CA VAL A 252 -11.90 6.41 -10.19
C VAL A 252 -11.45 6.22 -11.64
N GLU A 253 -11.05 5.01 -12.04
CA GLU A 253 -10.71 4.71 -13.44
C GLU A 253 -11.91 4.90 -14.37
N TRP A 254 -13.09 4.45 -13.94
CA TRP A 254 -14.31 4.59 -14.71
C TRP A 254 -14.70 6.07 -14.88
N ALA A 255 -14.60 6.87 -13.82
CA ALA A 255 -14.80 8.32 -13.91
C ALA A 255 -13.86 8.99 -14.91
N LYS A 256 -12.57 8.64 -14.93
CA LYS A 256 -11.60 9.15 -15.90
C LYS A 256 -11.96 8.77 -17.34
N ALA A 257 -12.40 7.53 -17.54
CA ALA A 257 -12.81 7.05 -18.85
C ALA A 257 -14.05 7.78 -19.37
N LEU A 258 -15.05 8.00 -18.51
CA LEU A 258 -16.25 8.74 -18.87
C LEU A 258 -15.95 10.20 -19.24
N VAL A 259 -15.04 10.84 -18.50
CA VAL A 259 -14.53 12.18 -18.87
C VAL A 259 -13.81 12.15 -20.23
N ALA A 260 -12.99 11.13 -20.49
CA ALA A 260 -12.29 10.99 -21.76
C ALA A 260 -13.23 10.71 -22.95
N LEU A 261 -14.44 10.23 -22.68
CA LEU A 261 -15.51 10.03 -23.66
C LEU A 261 -16.46 11.24 -23.76
N ASP A 262 -16.13 12.37 -23.13
CA ASP A 262 -16.98 13.57 -23.05
C ASP A 262 -18.40 13.27 -22.54
N THR A 263 -18.55 12.23 -21.72
CA THR A 263 -19.84 11.83 -21.15
C THR A 263 -20.21 12.77 -20.01
N LEU A 264 -21.42 13.33 -20.06
CA LEU A 264 -21.94 14.23 -19.01
C LEU A 264 -22.87 13.51 -18.02
N THR A 265 -23.51 12.42 -18.45
CA THR A 265 -24.45 11.62 -17.66
C THR A 265 -24.35 10.15 -18.03
N LEU A 266 -24.61 9.26 -17.08
CA LEU A 266 -24.69 7.83 -17.34
C LEU A 266 -25.98 7.47 -18.09
N ASP A 267 -25.83 6.71 -19.17
CA ASP A 267 -26.91 6.04 -19.89
C ASP A 267 -26.56 4.55 -20.08
N PRO A 268 -27.54 3.69 -20.45
CA PRO A 268 -27.31 2.26 -20.55
C PRO A 268 -26.23 1.86 -21.56
N GLU A 269 -26.13 2.56 -22.69
CA GLU A 269 -25.18 2.26 -23.77
C GLU A 269 -23.75 2.54 -23.30
N VAL A 270 -23.53 3.70 -22.69
CA VAL A 270 -22.22 4.07 -22.13
C VAL A 270 -21.79 3.11 -21.03
N VAL A 271 -22.70 2.72 -20.13
CA VAL A 271 -22.39 1.73 -19.07
C VAL A 271 -22.00 0.38 -19.67
N GLN A 272 -22.72 -0.08 -20.69
CA GLN A 272 -22.44 -1.34 -21.35
C GLN A 272 -21.08 -1.32 -22.06
N ASP A 273 -20.78 -0.26 -22.79
CA ASP A 273 -19.53 -0.10 -23.56
C ASP A 273 -18.30 0.04 -22.66
N THR A 274 -18.49 0.57 -21.45
CA THR A 274 -17.42 0.80 -20.47
C THR A 274 -17.39 -0.23 -19.34
N ALA A 275 -18.24 -1.26 -19.37
CA ALA A 275 -18.36 -2.28 -18.32
C ALA A 275 -17.03 -2.99 -18.01
N GLY A 276 -16.14 -3.16 -19.01
CA GLY A 276 -14.82 -3.77 -18.83
C GLY A 276 -13.85 -2.96 -17.96
N ILE A 277 -14.20 -1.70 -17.65
CA ILE A 277 -13.43 -0.87 -16.71
C ILE A 277 -13.77 -1.27 -15.28
N LEU A 278 -15.06 -1.46 -14.98
CA LEU A 278 -15.56 -1.87 -13.67
C LEU A 278 -15.28 -3.35 -13.37
N PHE A 279 -15.44 -4.21 -14.37
CA PHE A 279 -15.33 -5.66 -14.21
C PHE A 279 -14.25 -6.26 -15.11
N LYS A 280 -13.45 -7.18 -14.54
CA LYS A 280 -12.34 -7.86 -15.26
C LYS A 280 -12.66 -9.30 -15.62
N GLN A 281 -13.86 -9.79 -15.26
CA GLN A 281 -14.33 -11.13 -15.58
C GLN A 281 -15.49 -11.05 -16.56
N ARG A 282 -15.52 -11.98 -17.52
CA ARG A 282 -16.57 -12.03 -18.55
C ARG A 282 -17.95 -12.30 -17.93
N GLU A 283 -17.97 -13.13 -16.90
CA GLU A 283 -19.16 -13.52 -16.16
C GLU A 283 -19.79 -12.30 -15.46
N ASP A 284 -18.97 -11.46 -14.81
CA ASP A 284 -19.44 -10.24 -14.14
C ASP A 284 -19.95 -9.20 -15.16
N VAL A 285 -19.25 -9.03 -16.29
CA VAL A 285 -19.73 -8.16 -17.39
C VAL A 285 -21.06 -8.66 -17.94
N ALA A 286 -21.19 -9.97 -18.15
CA ALA A 286 -22.44 -10.58 -18.64
C ALA A 286 -23.57 -10.46 -17.60
N ALA A 287 -23.26 -10.55 -16.31
CA ALA A 287 -24.21 -10.37 -15.22
C ALA A 287 -24.68 -8.92 -15.10
N LEU A 288 -23.83 -7.94 -15.42
CA LEU A 288 -24.18 -6.53 -15.39
C LEU A 288 -25.24 -6.16 -16.44
N ILE A 289 -25.09 -6.63 -17.67
CA ILE A 289 -25.92 -6.22 -18.83
C ILE A 289 -27.44 -6.24 -18.54
N PRO A 290 -28.04 -7.34 -18.02
CA PRO A 290 -29.48 -7.35 -17.75
C PRO A 290 -29.91 -6.47 -16.56
N LEU A 291 -28.97 -5.96 -15.77
CA LEU A 291 -29.23 -5.17 -14.55
C LEU A 291 -29.05 -3.65 -14.76
N ILE A 292 -28.50 -3.22 -15.90
CA ILE A 292 -28.12 -1.81 -16.15
C ILE A 292 -29.31 -0.86 -15.95
N ASP A 293 -30.46 -1.17 -16.56
CA ASP A 293 -31.66 -0.32 -16.47
C ASP A 293 -32.14 -0.17 -15.03
N GLU A 294 -32.10 -1.25 -14.24
CA GLU A 294 -32.49 -1.22 -12.83
C GLU A 294 -31.49 -0.41 -12.00
N LEU A 295 -30.20 -0.57 -12.25
CA LEU A 295 -29.10 0.11 -11.55
C LEU A 295 -29.07 1.63 -11.83
N LEU A 296 -29.58 2.07 -12.97
CA LEU A 296 -29.68 3.49 -13.34
C LEU A 296 -30.95 4.18 -12.81
N GLN A 297 -31.94 3.43 -12.31
CA GLN A 297 -33.12 4.04 -11.70
C GLN A 297 -32.74 4.87 -10.45
N PRO A 298 -33.39 6.02 -10.21
CA PRO A 298 -33.21 6.74 -8.96
C PRO A 298 -33.68 5.89 -7.77
N GLU A 299 -33.00 5.99 -6.62
CA GLU A 299 -33.45 5.30 -5.40
C GLU A 299 -34.87 5.76 -5.04
N PRO A 300 -35.76 4.84 -4.63
CA PRO A 300 -37.05 5.24 -4.08
C PRO A 300 -36.81 6.09 -2.82
N ALA A 301 -37.46 7.25 -2.78
CA ALA A 301 -37.39 8.20 -1.67
C ALA A 301 -37.91 7.65 -0.34
#